data_AF-A0A2V2VN02-F1
#
_entry.id   AF-A0A2V2VN02-F1
#
_cell.length_a   1.000
_cell.length_b   1.000
_cell.length_c   1.000
_cell.angle_alpha   90.00
_cell.angle_beta   90.00
_cell.angle_gamma   90.00
#
_symmetry.space_group_name_H-M   'P 1'
#
loop_
_entity.id
_entity.type
_entity.pdbx_description
1 polymer ?
#
loop_
_entity_poly.entity_id
_entity_poly.type
_entity_poly.pdbx_seq_one_letter_code
_entity_poly.pdbx_strand_id
1 'polypeptide(L)'
;MAKTKLPTMKRKLKRIAVLLILFIAVTNFLYLSFVPADDDGAPAPNNLRHPRASAVDDAALAYIPRRVVDTWSRREYLVVLGIPSTDDEARRTRRNLQRSTCWRFPGVATRANDFTGAMLVLYVLGRHPSHGYDYSAALLEEASQWNDVVALPMNEAVFTREKSGC
;
A
#
# COMPACT_ATOMS: atom_id res chain seq x y z
N MET A 1 74.36 4.46 -25.37
CA MET A 1 73.85 5.40 -24.35
C MET A 1 72.34 5.57 -24.53
N ALA A 2 71.50 5.01 -23.66
CA ALA A 2 70.05 5.12 -23.73
C ALA A 2 69.52 6.04 -22.62
N LYS A 3 69.03 7.24 -22.98
CA LYS A 3 68.44 8.20 -22.03
C LYS A 3 66.95 7.88 -21.77
N THR A 4 66.71 7.30 -20.59
CA THR A 4 65.58 7.53 -19.66
C THR A 4 64.24 8.07 -20.22
N LYS A 5 63.30 7.16 -20.55
CA LYS A 5 61.85 7.46 -20.75
C LYS A 5 61.04 7.57 -19.44
N LEU A 6 61.71 7.56 -18.28
CA LEU A 6 61.08 7.51 -16.96
C LEU A 6 60.23 8.74 -16.55
N PRO A 7 60.56 10.00 -16.92
CA PRO A 7 59.81 11.16 -16.41
C PRO A 7 58.45 11.36 -17.10
N THR A 8 58.30 10.91 -18.36
CA THR A 8 57.04 11.06 -19.12
C THR A 8 55.96 10.07 -18.69
N MET A 9 56.34 8.85 -18.28
CA MET A 9 55.40 7.87 -17.72
C MET A 9 54.82 8.32 -16.38
N LYS A 10 55.62 8.91 -15.49
CA LYS A 10 55.11 9.46 -14.21
C LYS A 10 54.11 10.60 -14.43
N ARG A 11 54.33 11.45 -15.43
CA ARG A 11 53.42 12.55 -15.79
C ARG A 11 52.11 12.03 -16.40
N LYS A 12 52.17 10.99 -17.25
CA LYS A 12 50.97 10.33 -17.79
C LYS A 12 50.17 9.63 -16.68
N LEU A 13 50.84 8.92 -15.77
CA LEU A 13 50.18 8.23 -14.66
C LEU A 13 49.49 9.20 -13.69
N LYS A 14 50.12 10.35 -13.38
CA LYS A 14 49.49 11.43 -12.60
C LYS A 14 48.25 12.00 -13.29
N ARG A 15 48.28 12.21 -14.61
CA ARG A 15 47.11 12.69 -15.37
C ARG A 15 45.97 11.68 -15.35
N ILE A 16 46.28 10.39 -15.51
CA ILE A 16 45.28 9.32 -15.44
C ILE A 16 44.67 9.25 -14.04
N ALA A 17 45.49 9.32 -12.98
CA ALA A 17 45.01 9.33 -11.60
C ALA A 17 44.09 10.53 -11.32
N VAL A 18 44.43 11.73 -11.80
CA VAL A 18 43.59 12.92 -11.64
C VAL A 18 42.26 12.77 -12.39
N LEU A 19 42.27 12.24 -13.62
CA LEU A 19 41.05 11.98 -14.37
C LEU A 19 40.17 10.92 -13.69
N LEU A 20 40.78 9.89 -13.10
CA LEU A 20 40.07 8.84 -12.36
C LEU A 20 39.41 9.41 -11.10
N ILE A 21 40.11 10.26 -10.35
CA ILE A 21 39.56 10.92 -9.15
C ILE A 21 38.41 11.85 -9.55
N LEU A 22 38.57 12.62 -10.63
CA LEU A 22 37.50 13.49 -11.14
C LEU A 22 36.28 12.67 -11.56
N PHE A 23 36.50 11.55 -12.25
CA PHE A 23 35.43 10.64 -12.64
C PHE A 23 34.71 10.06 -11.42
N ILE A 24 35.44 9.59 -10.40
CA ILE A 24 34.84 9.07 -9.15
C ILE A 24 34.04 10.17 -8.43
N ALA A 25 34.56 11.40 -8.38
CA ALA A 25 33.87 12.53 -7.76
C ALA A 25 32.58 12.91 -8.50
N VAL A 26 32.62 12.97 -9.84
CA VAL A 26 31.45 13.25 -10.68
C VAL A 26 30.42 12.12 -10.57
N THR A 27 30.86 10.86 -10.60
CA THR A 27 29.95 9.71 -10.47
C THR A 27 29.31 9.66 -9.08
N ASN A 28 30.05 9.95 -7.99
CA ASN A 28 29.46 10.06 -6.65
C ASN A 28 28.50 11.26 -6.54
N PHE A 29 28.84 12.41 -7.11
CA PHE A 29 27.97 13.57 -7.11
C PHE A 29 26.68 13.29 -7.88
N LEU A 30 26.77 12.69 -9.07
CA LEU A 30 25.60 12.24 -9.83
C LEU A 30 24.81 11.18 -9.06
N TYR A 31 25.47 10.20 -8.44
CA TYR A 31 24.79 9.20 -7.62
C TYR A 31 24.06 9.85 -6.45
N LEU A 32 24.65 10.82 -5.73
CA LEU A 32 23.99 11.58 -4.66
C LEU A 32 22.90 12.53 -5.17
N SER A 33 22.99 12.99 -6.43
CA SER A 33 21.98 13.85 -7.07
C SER A 33 20.78 13.05 -7.59
N PHE A 34 21.02 11.78 -7.95
CA PHE A 34 20.04 10.82 -8.48
C PHE A 34 19.62 9.75 -7.47
N VAL A 35 20.21 9.71 -6.27
CA VAL A 35 19.55 9.15 -5.10
C VAL A 35 18.34 10.06 -4.92
N PRO A 36 17.13 9.58 -5.24
CA PRO A 36 15.97 10.25 -4.67
C PRO A 36 16.29 10.26 -3.18
N ALA A 37 16.22 11.43 -2.52
CA ALA A 37 16.15 11.43 -1.07
C ALA A 37 15.23 10.26 -0.73
N ASP A 38 15.74 9.26 -0.01
CA ASP A 38 14.92 8.18 0.50
C ASP A 38 13.75 8.95 1.13
N ASP A 39 12.62 8.94 0.43
CA ASP A 39 11.37 9.43 0.96
C ASP A 39 11.11 8.34 1.96
N ASP A 40 11.71 8.57 3.14
CA ASP A 40 11.75 7.69 4.27
C ASP A 40 10.28 7.57 4.62
N GLY A 41 9.62 6.62 3.96
CA GLY A 41 8.21 6.29 4.03
C GLY A 41 7.89 5.67 5.39
N ALA A 42 8.67 5.99 6.41
CA ALA A 42 8.13 6.15 7.73
C ALA A 42 6.97 7.16 7.58
N PRO A 43 5.72 6.75 7.85
CA PRO A 43 4.63 7.69 7.84
C PRO A 43 4.98 8.74 8.89
N ALA A 44 5.32 9.95 8.45
CA ALA A 44 5.45 11.08 9.34
C ALA A 44 4.14 11.09 10.15
N PRO A 45 4.19 10.94 11.48
CA PRO A 45 2.98 11.06 12.26
C PRO A 45 2.57 12.52 12.09
N ASN A 46 1.51 12.73 11.32
CA ASN A 46 0.88 14.03 11.05
C ASN A 46 1.45 14.82 9.85
N ASN A 47 1.10 14.39 8.64
CA ASN A 47 0.89 15.34 7.54
C ASN A 47 -0.30 16.26 7.89
N LEU A 48 -0.02 17.39 8.54
CA LEU A 48 -1.00 18.41 8.97
C LEU A 48 -1.82 19.03 7.83
N ARG A 49 -1.54 18.69 6.56
CA ARG A 49 -2.35 19.16 5.43
C ARG A 49 -3.74 18.51 5.40
N HIS A 50 -3.92 17.28 5.88
CA HIS A 50 -5.23 16.59 5.85
C HIS A 50 -5.59 15.82 7.14
N PRO A 51 -5.78 16.48 8.30
CA PRO A 51 -6.25 15.82 9.53
C PRO A 51 -7.60 15.09 9.37
N ARG A 52 -8.41 15.55 8.42
CA ARG A 52 -9.69 14.91 8.08
C ARG A 52 -9.50 13.58 7.36
N ALA A 53 -8.48 13.45 6.51
CA ALA A 53 -8.21 12.20 5.80
C ALA A 53 -7.72 11.13 6.78
N SER A 54 -6.78 11.48 7.68
CA SER A 54 -6.30 10.54 8.70
C SER A 54 -7.42 10.06 9.62
N ALA A 55 -8.33 10.95 10.04
CA ALA A 55 -9.47 10.56 10.86
C ALA A 55 -10.48 9.64 10.12
N VAL A 56 -10.65 9.83 8.81
CA VAL A 56 -11.49 8.95 7.98
C VAL A 56 -10.83 7.58 7.80
N ASP A 57 -9.52 7.56 7.59
CA ASP A 57 -8.74 6.33 7.47
C ASP A 57 -8.75 5.54 8.79
N ASP A 58 -8.54 6.22 9.91
CA ASP A 58 -8.61 5.62 11.26
C ASP A 58 -9.99 5.04 11.55
N ALA A 59 -11.05 5.76 11.19
CA ALA A 59 -12.43 5.29 11.35
C ALA A 59 -12.72 4.09 10.43
N ALA A 60 -12.21 4.10 9.20
CA ALA A 60 -12.40 3.02 8.23
C ALA A 60 -11.73 1.71 8.66
N LEU A 61 -10.62 1.82 9.39
CA LEU A 61 -9.80 0.72 9.88
C LEU A 61 -10.09 0.35 11.35
N ALA A 62 -11.04 1.02 12.00
CA ALA A 62 -11.31 0.90 13.44
C ALA A 62 -11.62 -0.53 13.91
N TYR A 63 -12.17 -1.37 13.03
CA TYR A 63 -12.55 -2.75 13.34
C TYR A 63 -11.48 -3.79 12.94
N ILE A 64 -10.33 -3.33 12.42
CA ILE A 64 -9.20 -4.19 12.08
C ILE A 64 -8.14 -4.04 13.19
N PRO A 65 -7.59 -5.14 13.74
CA PRO A 65 -6.52 -5.05 14.72
C PRO A 65 -5.32 -4.27 14.18
N ARG A 66 -4.77 -3.33 14.96
CA ARG A 66 -3.60 -2.51 14.56
C ARG A 66 -2.44 -3.34 14.00
N ARG A 67 -2.14 -4.50 14.62
CA ARG A 67 -1.10 -5.42 14.14
C ARG A 67 -1.29 -5.87 12.69
N VAL A 68 -2.54 -6.00 12.23
CA VAL A 68 -2.88 -6.40 10.86
C VAL A 68 -2.67 -5.22 9.93
N VAL A 69 -3.13 -4.03 10.31
CA VAL A 69 -2.88 -2.79 9.57
C VAL A 69 -1.37 -2.53 9.40
N ASP A 70 -0.59 -2.72 10.48
CA ASP A 70 0.88 -2.62 10.44
C ASP A 70 1.52 -3.70 9.57
N THR A 71 0.89 -4.87 9.47
CA THR A 71 1.36 -5.92 8.56
C THR A 71 1.11 -5.51 7.12
N TRP A 72 -0.03 -4.89 6.83
CA TRP A 72 -0.33 -4.41 5.50
C TRP A 72 0.59 -3.27 5.08
N SER A 73 0.85 -2.31 5.97
CA SER A 73 1.67 -1.13 5.68
C SER A 73 3.14 -1.46 5.42
N ARG A 74 3.66 -2.52 6.05
CA ARG A 74 5.06 -2.97 5.89
C ARG A 74 5.28 -3.89 4.69
N ARG A 75 4.22 -4.34 4.01
CA ARG A 75 4.32 -5.26 2.90
C ARG A 75 4.16 -4.52 1.57
N GLU A 76 5.04 -4.83 0.63
CA GLU A 76 4.93 -4.36 -0.74
C GLU A 76 4.02 -5.30 -1.54
N TYR A 77 2.70 -5.12 -1.39
CA TYR A 77 1.75 -5.82 -2.24
C TYR A 77 1.87 -5.31 -3.68
N LEU A 78 1.93 -6.22 -4.64
CA LEU A 78 1.85 -5.90 -6.07
C LEU A 78 0.47 -5.36 -6.44
N VAL A 79 -0.59 -5.87 -5.80
CA VAL A 79 -1.97 -5.47 -6.04
C VAL A 79 -2.72 -5.36 -4.72
N VAL A 80 -3.46 -4.26 -4.55
CA VAL A 80 -4.48 -4.12 -3.51
C VAL A 80 -5.84 -3.97 -4.19
N LEU A 81 -6.73 -4.94 -4.00
CA LEU A 81 -8.04 -4.98 -4.61
C LEU A 81 -9.13 -4.66 -3.58
N GLY A 82 -9.76 -3.50 -3.71
CA GLY A 82 -10.96 -3.13 -2.96
C GLY A 82 -12.23 -3.60 -3.68
N ILE A 83 -13.05 -4.42 -3.01
CA ILE A 83 -14.32 -4.92 -3.53
C ILE A 83 -15.45 -4.23 -2.78
N PRO A 84 -16.18 -3.29 -3.42
CA PRO A 84 -17.37 -2.69 -2.82
C PRO A 84 -18.42 -3.77 -2.52
N SER A 85 -18.94 -3.75 -1.30
CA SER A 85 -19.99 -4.66 -0.85
C SER A 85 -20.96 -3.93 0.07
N THR A 86 -22.04 -4.61 0.41
CA THR A 86 -23.16 -4.05 1.17
C THR A 86 -23.38 -4.89 2.43
N ASP A 87 -23.87 -4.26 3.49
CA ASP A 87 -24.12 -4.94 4.77
C ASP A 87 -25.49 -5.64 4.78
N ASP A 88 -25.62 -6.67 3.95
CA ASP A 88 -26.76 -7.57 3.94
C ASP A 88 -26.31 -9.03 3.88
N GLU A 89 -27.21 -9.94 4.27
CA GLU A 89 -26.92 -11.37 4.38
C GLU A 89 -26.52 -12.01 3.04
N ALA A 90 -27.19 -11.63 1.95
CA ALA A 90 -26.89 -12.17 0.62
C ALA A 90 -25.47 -11.79 0.18
N ARG A 91 -25.03 -10.58 0.52
CA ARG A 91 -23.71 -10.06 0.15
C ARG A 91 -22.63 -10.57 1.09
N ARG A 92 -22.92 -10.75 2.38
CA ARG A 92 -22.07 -11.50 3.31
C ARG A 92 -21.82 -12.93 2.81
N THR A 93 -22.87 -13.62 2.39
CA THR A 93 -22.76 -14.97 1.81
C THR A 93 -21.86 -14.98 0.58
N ARG A 94 -22.00 -13.99 -0.29
CA ARG A 94 -21.13 -13.83 -1.46
C ARG A 94 -19.66 -13.61 -1.09
N ARG A 95 -19.37 -12.75 -0.11
CA ARG A 95 -17.99 -12.54 0.37
C ARG A 95 -17.39 -13.84 0.91
N ASN A 96 -18.16 -14.62 1.67
CA ASN A 96 -17.73 -15.93 2.16
C ASN A 96 -17.43 -16.91 1.03
N LEU A 97 -18.27 -16.95 -0.01
CA LEU A 97 -18.01 -17.76 -1.20
C LEU A 97 -16.75 -17.30 -1.93
N GLN A 98 -16.55 -16.00 -2.10
CA GLN A 98 -15.35 -15.47 -2.74
C GLN A 98 -14.08 -15.86 -1.96
N ARG A 99 -14.09 -15.73 -0.62
CA ARG A 99 -12.99 -16.18 0.26
C ARG A 99 -12.69 -17.68 0.13
N SER A 100 -13.73 -18.51 0.05
CA SER A 100 -13.58 -19.97 -0.03
C SER A 100 -13.32 -20.51 -1.43
N THR A 101 -13.45 -19.67 -2.47
CA THR A 101 -13.28 -20.05 -3.88
C THR A 101 -12.20 -19.21 -4.56
N CYS A 102 -12.56 -18.11 -5.22
CA CYS A 102 -11.69 -17.36 -6.12
C CYS A 102 -10.51 -16.64 -5.44
N TRP A 103 -10.47 -16.57 -4.11
CA TRP A 103 -9.34 -16.01 -3.35
C TRP A 103 -8.38 -17.07 -2.78
N ARG A 104 -8.51 -18.34 -3.19
CA ARG A 104 -7.62 -19.42 -2.74
C ARG A 104 -6.36 -19.63 -3.58
N PHE A 105 -6.16 -18.84 -4.64
CA PHE A 105 -4.97 -18.97 -5.48
C PHE A 105 -3.69 -18.62 -4.70
N PRO A 106 -2.56 -19.27 -5.00
CA PRO A 106 -1.28 -18.94 -4.37
C PRO A 106 -0.92 -17.46 -4.57
N GLY A 107 -0.48 -16.80 -3.51
CA GLY A 107 -0.08 -15.38 -3.54
C GLY A 107 -1.17 -14.38 -3.15
N VAL A 108 -2.41 -14.82 -2.86
CA VAL A 108 -3.40 -13.97 -2.20
C VAL A 108 -3.09 -13.88 -0.70
N ALA A 109 -2.91 -12.66 -0.21
CA ALA A 109 -2.72 -12.33 1.19
C ALA A 109 -4.05 -12.39 1.93
N THR A 110 -4.17 -13.30 2.90
CA THR A 110 -5.39 -13.54 3.67
C THR A 110 -5.06 -13.69 5.15
N ARG A 111 -6.07 -13.65 6.02
CA ARG A 111 -5.87 -13.95 7.45
C ARG A 111 -5.21 -15.31 7.69
N ALA A 112 -5.50 -16.32 6.87
CA ALA A 112 -5.00 -17.68 7.05
C ALA A 112 -3.49 -17.82 6.80
N ASN A 113 -2.86 -16.87 6.11
CA ASN A 113 -1.42 -16.85 5.85
C ASN A 113 -0.74 -15.58 6.38
N ASP A 114 -1.31 -14.97 7.43
CA ASP A 114 -0.82 -13.74 8.06
C ASP A 114 -0.63 -12.59 7.05
N PHE A 115 -1.56 -12.51 6.10
CA PHE A 115 -1.58 -11.55 5.00
C PHE A 115 -0.29 -11.58 4.17
N THR A 116 0.28 -12.78 3.98
CA THR A 116 1.46 -13.02 3.14
C THR A 116 1.03 -13.32 1.71
N GLY A 117 1.52 -12.52 0.76
CA GLY A 117 1.21 -12.69 -0.66
C GLY A 117 1.52 -11.43 -1.45
N ALA A 118 1.40 -11.53 -2.76
CA ALA A 118 1.55 -10.40 -3.68
C ALA A 118 0.25 -9.59 -3.83
N MET A 119 -0.92 -10.18 -3.52
CA MET A 119 -2.22 -9.54 -3.73
C MET A 119 -3.02 -9.49 -2.42
N LEU A 120 -3.36 -8.28 -1.96
CA LEU A 120 -4.27 -8.07 -0.84
C LEU A 120 -5.69 -7.81 -1.35
N VAL A 121 -6.68 -8.52 -0.80
CA VAL A 121 -8.11 -8.33 -1.15
C VAL A 121 -8.84 -7.79 0.08
N LEU A 122 -9.54 -6.68 -0.10
CA LEU A 122 -10.29 -6.00 0.96
C LEU A 122 -11.74 -5.80 0.53
N TYR A 123 -12.69 -6.07 1.42
CA TYR A 123 -14.10 -5.72 1.22
C TYR A 123 -14.38 -4.35 1.81
N VAL A 124 -14.90 -3.45 0.98
CA VAL A 124 -15.14 -2.06 1.35
C VAL A 124 -16.64 -1.85 1.50
N LEU A 125 -17.09 -1.46 2.69
CA LEU A 125 -18.51 -1.30 3.01
C LEU A 125 -18.79 0.08 3.61
N GLY A 126 -19.95 0.63 3.26
CA GLY A 126 -20.54 1.77 3.94
C GLY A 126 -21.61 1.34 4.95
N ARG A 127 -22.23 2.32 5.58
CA ARG A 127 -23.36 2.12 6.50
C ARG A 127 -24.63 1.86 5.70
N HIS A 128 -25.21 0.68 5.85
CA HIS A 128 -26.37 0.27 5.05
C HIS A 128 -27.69 0.83 5.63
N PRO A 129 -28.62 1.32 4.79
CA PRO A 129 -29.85 1.97 5.26
C PRO A 129 -30.79 1.05 6.07
N SER A 130 -30.78 -0.27 5.83
CA SER A 130 -31.61 -1.21 6.59
C SER A 130 -31.28 -1.27 8.08
N HIS A 131 -30.08 -0.80 8.45
CA HIS A 131 -29.58 -0.80 9.83
C HIS A 131 -29.56 0.62 10.40
N GLY A 132 -30.36 1.54 9.85
CA GLY A 132 -30.42 2.93 10.32
C GLY A 132 -29.15 3.74 10.03
N TYR A 133 -28.36 3.32 9.03
CA TYR A 133 -27.01 3.83 8.79
C TYR A 133 -26.02 3.57 9.94
N ASP A 134 -26.21 2.47 10.68
CA ASP A 134 -25.19 1.88 11.52
C ASP A 134 -24.63 0.59 10.90
N TYR A 135 -23.52 0.07 11.44
CA TYR A 135 -23.00 -1.24 11.07
C TYR A 135 -23.73 -2.34 11.84
N SER A 136 -24.19 -3.38 11.16
CA SER A 136 -24.83 -4.51 11.84
C SER A 136 -23.84 -5.27 12.73
N ALA A 137 -24.35 -5.90 13.79
CA ALA A 137 -23.53 -6.75 14.67
C ALA A 137 -22.80 -7.86 13.88
N ALA A 138 -23.48 -8.42 12.87
CA ALA A 138 -22.91 -9.47 12.05
C ALA A 138 -21.81 -8.97 11.08
N LEU A 139 -21.84 -7.70 10.66
CA LEU A 139 -20.70 -7.09 9.96
C LEU A 139 -19.50 -6.90 10.89
N LEU A 140 -19.73 -6.45 12.11
CA LEU A 140 -18.65 -6.27 13.09
C LEU A 140 -18.00 -7.60 13.47
N GLU A 141 -18.80 -8.65 13.62
CA GLU A 141 -18.32 -10.03 13.80
C GLU A 141 -17.48 -10.48 12.60
N GLU A 142 -17.99 -10.31 11.37
CA GLU A 142 -17.26 -10.65 10.14
C GLU A 142 -15.93 -9.89 10.05
N ALA A 143 -15.91 -8.59 10.35
CA ALA A 143 -14.71 -7.76 10.33
C ALA A 143 -13.66 -8.28 11.31
N SER A 144 -14.07 -8.63 12.54
CA SER A 144 -13.18 -9.20 13.55
C SER A 144 -12.67 -10.61 13.17
N GLN A 145 -13.49 -11.37 12.45
CA GLN A 145 -13.17 -12.72 12.03
C GLN A 145 -12.22 -12.72 10.84
N TRP A 146 -12.40 -11.86 9.84
CA TRP A 146 -11.61 -11.95 8.61
C TRP A 146 -10.49 -10.92 8.54
N ASN A 147 -10.61 -9.82 9.29
CA ASN A 147 -9.71 -8.68 9.26
C ASN A 147 -9.50 -8.12 7.84
N ASP A 148 -10.37 -8.40 6.88
CA ASP A 148 -10.29 -7.97 5.48
C ASP A 148 -11.43 -6.98 5.12
N VAL A 149 -12.14 -6.47 6.12
CA VAL A 149 -13.31 -5.59 5.98
C VAL A 149 -12.92 -4.17 6.36
N VAL A 150 -13.00 -3.25 5.39
CA VAL A 150 -12.83 -1.81 5.58
C VAL A 150 -14.21 -1.18 5.70
N ALA A 151 -14.53 -0.65 6.88
CA ALA A 151 -15.85 -0.12 7.20
C ALA A 151 -15.83 1.41 7.08
N LEU A 152 -16.04 1.92 5.86
CA LEU A 152 -15.96 3.36 5.58
C LEU A 152 -17.00 4.13 6.40
N PRO A 153 -16.63 5.27 7.03
CA PRO A 153 -17.53 6.11 7.82
C PRO A 153 -18.43 6.98 6.91
N MET A 154 -19.07 6.35 5.92
CA MET A 154 -19.98 6.95 4.97
C MET A 154 -21.24 6.11 4.84
N ASN A 155 -22.33 6.76 4.42
CA ASN A 155 -23.56 6.06 4.12
C ASN A 155 -23.43 5.34 2.78
N GLU A 156 -23.94 4.12 2.73
CA GLU A 156 -24.08 3.39 1.48
C GLU A 156 -25.06 4.14 0.55
N ALA A 157 -24.72 4.17 -0.74
CA ALA A 157 -25.58 4.79 -1.73
C ALA A 157 -26.83 3.93 -1.98
N VAL A 158 -28.00 4.55 -1.87
CA VAL A 158 -29.27 3.91 -2.26
C VAL A 158 -29.42 4.08 -3.77
N PHE A 159 -29.39 2.97 -4.52
CA PHE A 159 -29.70 3.00 -5.94
C PHE A 159 -31.20 3.19 -6.14
N THR A 160 -31.63 4.40 -6.48
CA THR A 160 -32.99 4.65 -6.97
C THR A 160 -33.09 4.22 -8.42
N ARG A 161 -33.97 3.26 -8.73
CA ARG A 161 -34.39 2.96 -10.11
C ARG A 161 -35.34 4.06 -10.57
N GLU A 162 -34.82 5.24 -10.87
CA GLU A 162 -35.53 6.20 -11.70
C GLU A 162 -34.55 6.74 -12.74
N LYS A 163 -34.52 6.05 -13.87
CA LYS A 163 -34.03 6.63 -15.12
C LYS A 163 -35.26 6.83 -15.99
N SER A 164 -35.96 7.95 -15.80
CA SER A 164 -36.91 8.42 -16.80
C SER A 164 -36.11 8.72 -18.06
N GLY A 165 -36.32 7.91 -19.10
CA GLY A 165 -35.65 8.07 -20.39
C GLY A 165 -35.93 9.46 -20.97
N CYS A 166 -34.90 10.05 -21.58
CA CYS A 166 -35.06 11.15 -22.53
C CYS A 166 -35.61 10.61 -23.85
#